data_AF-A0A173V8V6-F1
#
_entry.id   AF-A0A173V8V6-F1
#
_cell.length_a   1.000
_cell.length_b   1.000
_cell.length_c   1.000
_cell.angle_alpha   90.00
_cell.angle_beta   90.00
_cell.angle_gamma   90.00
#
_symmetry.space_group_name_H-M   'P 1'
#
loop_
_entity.id
_entity.type
_entity.pdbx_description
1 polymer ?
#
loop_
_entity_poly.entity_id
_entity_poly.type
_entity_poly.pdbx_seq_one_letter_code
_entity_poly.pdbx_strand_id
1 'polypeptide(L)'
;MLQTNLNNFFIITSVVVGLFAILLIWVYLWETSRGLKITEIQIYKNYVNCSFAFALVMLVILWITTQGLDSKLMICFLILTVGWIVTAIGTLIFSAIVKNSVEDKRAMREAILPCIFKVIIMVAVLWLVY
;
A
#
# COMPACT_ATOMS: atom_id res chain seq x y z
N MET A 1 28.92 -4.64 -11.11
CA MET A 1 27.88 -4.80 -12.15
C MET A 1 26.74 -5.73 -11.69
N LEU A 2 27.03 -6.95 -11.23
CA LEU A 2 26.00 -7.89 -10.74
C LEU A 2 25.20 -7.37 -9.53
N GLN A 3 25.88 -6.79 -8.54
CA GLN A 3 25.25 -6.22 -7.33
C GLN A 3 24.27 -5.08 -7.66
N THR A 4 24.65 -4.18 -8.57
CA THR A 4 23.78 -3.07 -9.01
C THR A 4 22.52 -3.57 -9.74
N ASN A 5 22.65 -4.63 -10.54
CA ASN A 5 21.53 -5.24 -11.25
C ASN A 5 20.57 -5.97 -10.28
N LEU A 6 21.10 -6.70 -9.30
CA LEU A 6 20.31 -7.33 -8.24
C LEU A 6 19.55 -6.30 -7.40
N ASN A 7 20.22 -5.21 -6.99
CA ASN A 7 19.56 -4.15 -6.23
C ASN A 7 18.42 -3.51 -7.03
N ASN A 8 18.64 -3.20 -8.31
CA ASN A 8 17.57 -2.68 -9.17
C ASN A 8 16.41 -3.69 -9.32
N PHE A 9 16.71 -4.99 -9.45
CA PHE A 9 15.67 -6.03 -9.51
C PHE A 9 14.82 -6.05 -8.24
N PHE A 10 15.45 -6.05 -7.06
CA PHE A 10 14.72 -6.06 -5.79
C PHE A 10 13.88 -4.80 -5.57
N ILE A 11 14.35 -3.63 -6.02
CA ILE A 11 13.57 -2.39 -5.99
C ILE A 11 12.33 -2.50 -6.88
N ILE A 12 12.48 -3.04 -8.09
CA ILE A 12 11.34 -3.24 -9.00
C ILE A 12 10.35 -4.22 -8.36
N THR A 13 10.83 -5.33 -7.81
CA THR A 13 9.97 -6.31 -7.14
C THR A 13 9.22 -5.69 -5.96
N SER A 14 9.88 -4.91 -5.10
CA SER A 14 9.23 -4.28 -3.95
C SER A 14 8.18 -3.25 -4.39
N VAL A 15 8.46 -2.46 -5.43
CA VAL A 15 7.48 -1.50 -5.98
C VAL A 15 6.28 -2.23 -6.57
N VAL A 16 6.50 -3.28 -7.36
CA VAL A 16 5.41 -4.09 -7.96
C VAL A 16 4.53 -4.70 -6.87
N VAL A 17 5.13 -5.28 -5.82
CA VAL A 17 4.38 -5.87 -4.69
C VAL A 17 3.62 -4.77 -3.90
N GLY A 18 4.22 -3.60 -3.73
CA GLY A 18 3.57 -2.44 -3.09
C GLY A 18 2.36 -1.93 -3.89
N LEU A 19 2.48 -1.84 -5.21
CA LEU A 19 1.37 -1.48 -6.10
C LEU A 19 0.28 -2.55 -6.11
N PHE A 20 0.66 -3.84 -6.06
CA PHE A 20 -0.29 -4.93 -5.96
C PHE A 20 -1.14 -4.84 -4.68
N ALA A 21 -0.54 -4.46 -3.54
CA ALA A 21 -1.27 -4.21 -2.30
C ALA A 21 -2.32 -3.10 -2.44
N ILE A 22 -1.98 -2.03 -3.17
CA ILE A 22 -2.90 -0.93 -3.48
C ILE A 22 -4.05 -1.42 -4.37
N LEU A 23 -3.73 -2.15 -5.44
CA LEU A 23 -4.75 -2.69 -6.36
C LEU A 23 -5.75 -3.59 -5.65
N LEU A 24 -5.30 -4.44 -4.73
CA LEU A 24 -6.17 -5.27 -3.91
C LEU A 24 -7.22 -4.44 -3.15
N ILE A 25 -6.85 -3.29 -2.58
CA ILE A 25 -7.83 -2.41 -1.90
C ILE A 25 -8.86 -1.86 -2.89
N TRP A 26 -8.44 -1.49 -4.10
CA TRP A 26 -9.36 -1.02 -5.13
C TRP A 26 -10.32 -2.10 -5.61
N VAL A 27 -9.84 -3.35 -5.78
CA VAL A 27 -10.70 -4.50 -6.10
C VAL A 27 -11.70 -4.74 -4.97
N TYR A 28 -11.26 -4.71 -3.71
CA TYR A 28 -12.16 -4.83 -2.56
C TYR A 28 -13.24 -3.73 -2.54
N LEU A 29 -12.86 -2.48 -2.78
CA LEU A 29 -13.82 -1.36 -2.84
C LEU A 29 -14.82 -1.55 -3.98
N TRP A 30 -14.36 -2.04 -5.13
CA TRP A 30 -15.21 -2.34 -6.28
C TRP A 30 -16.20 -3.48 -5.99
N GLU A 31 -15.74 -4.60 -5.42
CA GLU A 31 -16.59 -5.72 -5.01
C GLU A 31 -17.64 -5.29 -3.99
N THR A 32 -17.20 -4.54 -2.97
CA THR A 32 -18.08 -3.99 -1.93
C THR A 32 -19.11 -3.04 -2.53
N SER A 33 -18.74 -2.20 -3.51
CA SER A 33 -19.67 -1.29 -4.19
C SER A 33 -20.78 -2.03 -4.95
N ARG A 34 -20.49 -3.23 -5.47
CA ARG A 34 -21.46 -4.08 -6.19
C ARG A 34 -22.28 -4.98 -5.27
N GLY A 35 -22.06 -4.92 -3.94
CA GLY A 35 -22.72 -5.77 -2.96
C GLY A 35 -22.28 -7.24 -3.01
N LEU A 36 -21.17 -7.53 -3.70
CA LEU A 36 -20.62 -8.87 -3.81
C LEU A 36 -19.74 -9.14 -2.58
N LYS A 37 -20.31 -9.78 -1.55
CA LYS A 37 -19.57 -10.25 -0.37
C LYS A 37 -18.83 -11.57 -0.67
N ILE A 38 -17.97 -11.60 -1.69
CA ILE A 38 -17.25 -12.83 -2.11
C ILE A 38 -16.12 -13.18 -1.13
N THR A 39 -15.50 -12.18 -0.50
CA THR A 39 -14.36 -12.38 0.40
C THR A 39 -14.46 -11.50 1.64
N GLU A 40 -14.27 -12.09 2.82
CA GLU A 40 -14.30 -11.36 4.09
C GLU A 40 -13.20 -10.29 4.15
N ILE A 41 -13.51 -9.11 4.72
CA ILE A 41 -12.56 -8.00 4.86
C ILE A 41 -11.28 -8.39 5.61
N GLN A 42 -11.36 -9.39 6.49
CA GLN A 42 -10.22 -9.93 7.23
C GLN A 42 -9.18 -10.59 6.33
N ILE A 43 -9.64 -11.30 5.29
CA ILE A 43 -8.77 -11.98 4.32
C ILE A 43 -8.04 -10.93 3.49
N TYR A 44 -8.76 -9.92 2.98
CA TYR A 44 -8.17 -8.79 2.27
C TYR A 44 -7.15 -8.03 3.13
N LYS A 45 -7.49 -7.77 4.40
CA LYS A 45 -6.60 -7.08 5.34
C LYS A 45 -5.28 -7.83 5.51
N ASN A 46 -5.31 -9.16 5.61
CA ASN A 46 -4.10 -9.98 5.71
C ASN A 46 -3.25 -9.94 4.43
N TYR A 47 -3.84 -10.12 3.25
CA TYR A 47 -3.10 -10.07 1.99
C TYR A 47 -2.48 -8.69 1.72
N VAL A 48 -3.23 -7.62 1.97
CA VAL A 48 -2.73 -6.25 1.78
C VAL A 48 -1.66 -5.91 2.83
N ASN A 49 -1.80 -6.35 4.08
CA ASN A 49 -0.78 -6.12 5.11
C ASN A 49 0.51 -6.89 4.82
N CYS A 50 0.42 -8.14 4.37
CA CYS A 50 1.58 -8.96 4.03
C CYS A 50 2.37 -8.34 2.87
N SER A 51 1.69 -7.96 1.79
CA SER A 51 2.32 -7.33 0.62
C SER A 51 2.91 -5.96 0.95
N PHE A 52 2.23 -5.16 1.77
CA PHE A 52 2.76 -3.88 2.25
C PHE A 52 4.01 -4.06 3.11
N ALA A 53 3.97 -4.97 4.09
CA ALA A 53 5.10 -5.24 4.98
C ALA A 53 6.31 -5.76 4.19
N PHE A 54 6.09 -6.66 3.22
CA PHE A 54 7.14 -7.17 2.35
C PHE A 54 7.81 -6.05 1.56
N ALA A 55 7.01 -5.19 0.90
CA ALA A 55 7.54 -4.07 0.12
C ALA A 55 8.34 -3.09 0.99
N LEU A 56 7.83 -2.78 2.18
CA LEU A 56 8.47 -1.84 3.10
C LEU A 56 9.78 -2.38 3.68
N VAL A 57 9.77 -3.61 4.19
CA VAL A 57 10.96 -4.26 4.77
C VAL A 57 12.05 -4.37 3.71
N MET A 58 11.70 -4.76 2.48
CA MET A 58 12.69 -4.90 1.42
C MET A 58 13.33 -3.56 1.04
N LEU A 59 12.53 -2.48 0.94
CA LEU A 59 13.05 -1.14 0.66
C LEU A 59 13.94 -0.61 1.79
N VAL A 60 13.57 -0.84 3.06
CA VAL A 60 14.38 -0.43 4.22
C VAL A 60 15.69 -1.20 4.29
N ILE A 61 15.68 -2.52 4.04
CA ILE A 61 16.91 -3.32 4.00
C ILE A 61 17.84 -2.80 2.90
N LEU A 62 17.32 -2.54 1.69
CA LEU A 62 18.10 -1.99 0.59
C LEU A 62 18.70 -0.63 0.94
N TRP A 63 17.94 0.24 1.63
CA TRP A 63 18.44 1.52 2.09
C TRP A 63 19.62 1.39 3.06
N ILE A 64 19.50 0.54 4.10
CA ILE A 64 20.56 0.38 5.12
C ILE A 64 21.81 -0.31 4.53
N THR A 65 21.62 -1.24 3.60
CA THR A 65 22.70 -2.11 3.11
C THR A 65 23.41 -1.59 1.85
N THR A 66 22.85 -0.60 1.14
CA THR A 66 23.40 -0.14 -0.14
C THR A 66 23.68 1.37 -0.14
N GLN A 67 24.96 1.72 -0.11
CA GLN A 67 25.41 3.11 -0.18
C GLN A 67 25.25 3.67 -1.60
N GLY A 68 24.71 4.89 -1.73
CA GLY A 68 24.56 5.61 -3.01
C GLY A 68 23.29 5.28 -3.80
N LEU A 69 22.31 4.63 -3.17
CA LEU A 69 21.04 4.26 -3.77
C LEU A 69 19.87 5.16 -3.28
N ASP A 70 20.18 6.13 -2.42
CA ASP A 70 19.24 6.98 -1.69
C ASP A 70 18.28 7.73 -2.62
N SER A 71 18.77 8.28 -3.74
CA SER A 71 17.94 9.03 -4.68
C SER A 71 16.92 8.15 -5.42
N LYS A 72 17.26 6.89 -5.75
CA LYS A 72 16.31 5.96 -6.39
C LYS A 72 15.30 5.42 -5.37
N LEU A 73 15.76 5.12 -4.16
CA LEU A 73 14.90 4.67 -3.05
C LEU A 73 13.92 5.75 -2.65
N MET A 74 14.35 7.01 -2.54
CA MET A 74 13.49 8.17 -2.29
C MET A 74 12.35 8.28 -3.29
N ILE A 75 12.65 8.14 -4.59
CA ILE A 75 11.60 8.16 -5.64
C ILE A 75 10.62 6.99 -5.44
N CYS A 76 11.10 5.79 -5.11
CA CYS A 76 10.24 4.64 -4.87
C CYS A 76 9.34 4.83 -3.64
N PHE A 77 9.88 5.32 -2.53
CA PHE A 77 9.10 5.65 -1.33
C PHE A 77 8.06 6.73 -1.62
N LEU A 78 8.41 7.75 -2.41
CA LEU A 78 7.49 8.83 -2.78
C LEU A 78 6.33 8.32 -3.63
N ILE A 79 6.61 7.52 -4.67
CA ILE A 79 5.57 6.92 -5.54
C ILE A 79 4.60 6.07 -4.71
N LEU A 80 5.13 5.20 -3.84
CA LEU A 80 4.29 4.36 -2.99
C LEU A 80 3.48 5.20 -1.99
N THR A 81 4.08 6.22 -1.39
CA THR A 81 3.38 7.12 -0.46
C THR A 81 2.22 7.83 -1.13
N VAL A 82 2.43 8.39 -2.32
CA VAL A 82 1.37 9.02 -3.13
C VAL A 82 0.28 8.00 -3.47
N GLY A 83 0.64 6.78 -3.88
CA GLY A 83 -0.32 5.71 -4.15
C GLY A 83 -1.20 5.37 -2.94
N TRP A 84 -0.62 5.32 -1.74
CA TRP A 84 -1.37 5.08 -0.50
C TRP A 84 -2.26 6.26 -0.11
N ILE A 85 -1.83 7.51 -0.33
CA ILE A 85 -2.65 8.71 -0.10
C ILE A 85 -3.87 8.71 -1.02
N VAL A 86 -3.67 8.50 -2.33
CA VAL A 86 -4.76 8.44 -3.32
C VAL A 86 -5.73 7.33 -2.96
N THR A 87 -5.23 6.18 -2.51
CA THR A 87 -6.07 5.06 -2.08
C THR A 87 -6.87 5.43 -0.85
N ALA A 88 -6.27 6.02 0.19
CA ALA A 88 -6.98 6.46 1.39
C ALA A 88 -8.11 7.47 1.09
N ILE A 89 -7.85 8.44 0.21
CA ILE A 89 -8.86 9.41 -0.25
C ILE A 89 -9.95 8.69 -1.06
N GLY A 90 -9.58 7.78 -1.95
CA GLY A 90 -10.51 6.95 -2.71
C GLY A 90 -11.47 6.16 -1.82
N THR A 91 -10.94 5.50 -0.78
CA THR A 91 -11.74 4.77 0.21
C THR A 91 -12.74 5.68 0.94
N LEU A 92 -12.33 6.91 1.28
CA LEU A 92 -13.21 7.91 1.91
C LEU A 92 -14.35 8.35 0.99
N ILE A 93 -14.04 8.64 -0.27
CA ILE A 93 -15.03 9.05 -1.27
C ILE A 93 -16.02 7.91 -1.55
N PHE A 94 -15.53 6.68 -1.73
CA PHE A 94 -16.38 5.50 -1.93
C PHE A 94 -17.29 5.24 -0.72
N SER A 95 -16.76 5.37 0.50
CA SER A 95 -17.58 5.25 1.71
C SER A 95 -18.69 6.29 1.80
N ALA A 96 -18.53 7.48 1.19
CA ALA A 96 -19.53 8.54 1.19
C ALA A 96 -20.58 8.37 0.07
N ILE A 97 -20.16 7.89 -1.11
CA ILE A 97 -21.02 7.78 -2.31
C ILE A 97 -21.88 6.52 -2.29
N VAL A 98 -21.36 5.39 -1.79
CA VAL A 98 -22.02 4.10 -1.91
C VAL A 98 -23.28 4.03 -1.00
N LYS A 99 -24.45 3.88 -1.63
CA LYS A 99 -25.77 3.65 -0.98
C LYS A 99 -25.96 2.19 -0.54
N ASN A 100 -24.93 1.55 0.01
CA ASN A 100 -25.06 0.18 0.53
C ASN A 100 -25.54 0.16 1.98
N SER A 101 -25.87 -1.03 2.47
CA SER A 101 -26.38 -1.27 3.82
C SER A 101 -25.45 -0.68 4.89
N VAL A 102 -25.98 -0.38 6.08
CA VAL A 102 -25.20 0.19 7.20
C VAL A 102 -23.98 -0.69 7.55
N GLU A 103 -24.09 -2.00 7.37
CA GLU A 103 -23.00 -2.95 7.55
C GLU A 103 -21.85 -2.75 6.55
N ASP A 104 -22.16 -2.51 5.28
CA ASP A 104 -21.14 -2.30 4.24
C ASP A 104 -20.40 -0.97 4.44
N LYS A 105 -21.09 0.07 4.95
CA LYS A 105 -20.45 1.34 5.34
C LYS A 105 -19.51 1.18 6.52
N ARG A 106 -19.85 0.30 7.47
CA ARG A 106 -19.01 0.00 8.63
C ARG A 106 -17.75 -0.75 8.23
N ALA A 107 -17.87 -1.77 7.36
CA ALA A 107 -16.72 -2.49 6.81
C ALA A 107 -15.76 -1.56 6.03
N MET A 108 -16.29 -0.65 5.21
CA MET A 108 -15.45 0.34 4.50
C MET A 108 -14.73 1.30 5.46
N ARG A 109 -15.38 1.75 6.54
CA ARG A 109 -14.72 2.55 7.58
C ARG A 109 -13.61 1.80 8.30
N GLU A 110 -13.78 0.51 8.53
CA GLU A 110 -12.75 -0.33 9.13
C GLU A 110 -11.53 -0.53 8.21
N ALA A 111 -11.71 -0.41 6.88
CA ALA A 111 -10.61 -0.42 5.91
C ALA A 111 -9.86 0.92 5.80
N ILE A 112 -10.48 2.05 6.19
CA ILE A 112 -9.84 3.38 6.15
C ILE A 112 -8.70 3.50 7.16
N LEU A 113 -8.94 3.08 8.41
CA LEU A 113 -7.95 3.17 9.49
C LEU A 113 -6.60 2.51 9.15
N PRO A 114 -6.54 1.25 8.65
CA PRO A 114 -5.27 0.63 8.26
C PRO A 114 -4.63 1.30 7.04
N CYS A 115 -5.40 1.90 6.12
CA CYS A 115 -4.82 2.67 5.01
C CYS A 115 -4.13 3.94 5.51
N ILE A 116 -4.77 4.69 6.42
CA ILE A 116 -4.17 5.88 7.05
C ILE A 116 -2.90 5.51 7.81
N PHE A 117 -2.93 4.41 8.58
CA PHE A 117 -1.76 3.95 9.32
C PHE A 117 -0.58 3.61 8.39
N LYS A 118 -0.85 2.98 7.24
CA LYS A 118 0.18 2.70 6.23
C LYS A 118 0.77 3.97 5.61
N VAL A 119 -0.06 4.99 5.35
CA VAL A 119 0.43 6.32 4.91
C VAL A 119 1.37 6.91 5.95
N ILE A 120 0.98 6.90 7.24
CA ILE A 120 1.80 7.44 8.33
C ILE A 120 3.16 6.73 8.40
N ILE A 121 3.17 5.39 8.34
CA ILE A 121 4.41 4.61 8.33
C ILE A 121 5.28 4.99 7.14
N MET A 122 4.71 5.07 5.93
CA MET A 122 5.46 5.42 4.71
C MET A 122 6.07 6.82 4.80
N VAL A 123 5.33 7.80 5.31
CA VAL A 123 5.82 9.17 5.53
C VAL A 123 6.92 9.20 6.58
N ALA A 124 6.78 8.45 7.68
CA ALA A 124 7.80 8.36 8.72
C ALA A 124 9.11 7.74 8.19
N VAL A 125 9.01 6.68 7.38
CA VAL A 125 10.17 6.07 6.72
C VAL A 125 10.80 7.04 5.71
N LEU A 126 9.98 7.73 4.90
CA LEU A 126 10.47 8.74 3.97
C LEU A 126 11.24 9.86 4.70
N TRP A 127 10.76 10.30 5.87
CA TRP A 127 11.43 11.30 6.69
C TRP A 127 12.76 10.81 7.28
N LEU A 128 12.89 9.51 7.57
CA LEU A 128 14.15 8.93 8.06
C LEU A 128 15.21 8.74 6.95
N VAL A 129 14.76 8.61 5.69
CA VAL A 129 15.64 8.48 4.52
C VAL A 129 16.19 9.84 4.07
N TYR A 130 15.45 10.91 4.35
CA TYR A 130 15.82 12.30 4.01
C TYR A 130 16.86 12.87 4.98
#